data_AF-A0A954B3H0-F1
#
_entry.id   AF-A0A954B3H0-F1
#
_cell.length_a   1.000
_cell.length_b   1.000
_cell.length_c   1.000
_cell.angle_alpha   90.00
_cell.angle_beta   90.00
_cell.angle_gamma   90.00
#
_symmetry.space_group_name_H-M   'P 1'
#
loop_
_entity.id
_entity.type
_entity.pdbx_description
1 polymer ?
#
loop_
_entity_poly.entity_id
_entity_poly.type
_entity_poly.pdbx_seq_one_letter_code
_entity_poly.pdbx_strand_id
1 'polypeptide(L)'
;DPAHRAYRDGGGMHGGELSLRWAREAAQRLDRGGAFLLYTGSAIVDGEDLLKTALLKALEQFDVTYREIDPDVFGEELERDDYADVDRIAVVGLVAVKR
;
A
#
# COMPACT_ATOMS: atom_id res chain seq x y z
N ASP A 1 -15.94 -5.32 -13.93
CA ASP A 1 -15.17 -4.70 -15.03
C ASP A 1 -14.31 -5.79 -15.63
N PRO A 2 -14.52 -6.20 -16.89
CA PRO A 2 -13.76 -7.28 -17.53
C PRO A 2 -12.27 -6.98 -17.69
N ALA A 3 -11.82 -5.76 -17.38
CA ALA A 3 -10.43 -5.32 -17.57
C ALA A 3 -9.42 -5.85 -16.52
N HIS A 4 -9.82 -6.75 -15.63
CA HIS A 4 -8.96 -7.42 -14.65
C HIS A 4 -7.79 -6.57 -14.10
N ARG A 5 -8.12 -5.52 -13.32
CA ARG A 5 -7.13 -4.52 -12.91
C ARG A 5 -6.26 -5.09 -11.78
N ALA A 6 -4.94 -5.10 -11.96
CA ALA A 6 -3.99 -5.69 -11.01
C ALA A 6 -4.06 -5.15 -9.57
N TYR A 7 -4.54 -3.92 -9.34
CA TYR A 7 -4.75 -3.38 -7.98
C TYR A 7 -6.04 -3.90 -7.32
N ARG A 8 -6.96 -4.45 -8.11
CA ARG A 8 -8.31 -4.90 -7.74
C ARG A 8 -8.47 -6.43 -7.78
N ASP A 9 -7.57 -7.12 -8.46
CA ASP A 9 -7.63 -8.57 -8.64
C ASP A 9 -6.51 -9.27 -7.84
N GLY A 10 -6.16 -8.71 -6.69
CA GLY A 10 -5.32 -9.43 -5.75
C GLY A 10 -3.86 -9.70 -6.20
N GLY A 11 -3.27 -8.91 -7.12
CA GLY A 11 -1.84 -9.00 -7.47
C GLY A 11 -0.91 -8.92 -6.24
N GLY A 12 0.42 -8.91 -6.37
CA GLY A 12 1.32 -9.01 -5.18
C GLY A 12 0.89 -8.16 -3.97
N MET A 13 0.73 -8.80 -2.80
CA MET A 13 0.11 -8.21 -1.58
C MET A 13 -1.34 -7.74 -1.79
N HIS A 14 -2.17 -8.55 -2.45
CA HIS A 14 -3.55 -8.29 -2.85
C HIS A 14 -3.80 -6.89 -3.46
N GLY A 15 -2.88 -6.46 -4.34
CA GLY A 15 -2.92 -5.17 -5.02
C GLY A 15 -1.93 -4.11 -4.50
N GLY A 16 -1.23 -4.39 -3.39
CA GLY A 16 -0.23 -3.49 -2.81
C GLY A 16 1.04 -3.30 -3.65
N GLU A 17 1.35 -4.20 -4.58
CA GLU A 17 2.58 -4.14 -5.40
C GLU A 17 2.68 -2.84 -6.22
N LEU A 18 1.56 -2.32 -6.73
CA LEU A 18 1.56 -1.07 -7.50
C LEU A 18 2.01 0.11 -6.62
N SER A 19 1.46 0.19 -5.41
CA SER A 19 1.80 1.21 -4.43
C SER A 19 3.27 1.13 -4.01
N LEU A 20 3.79 -0.08 -3.81
CA LEU A 20 5.22 -0.30 -3.54
C LEU A 20 6.10 0.14 -4.72
N ARG A 21 5.69 -0.18 -5.95
CA ARG A 21 6.42 0.24 -7.16
C ARG A 21 6.48 1.75 -7.27
N TRP A 22 5.36 2.45 -7.05
CA TRP A 22 5.33 3.91 -7.06
C TRP A 22 6.24 4.53 -6.00
N ALA A 23 6.24 4.00 -4.77
CA ALA A 23 7.13 4.46 -3.72
C ALA A 23 8.62 4.33 -4.11
N ARG A 24 9.01 3.22 -4.74
CA ARG A 24 10.39 3.01 -5.23
C ARG A 24 10.76 4.00 -6.33
N GLU A 25 9.85 4.22 -7.30
CA GLU A 25 10.07 5.16 -8.39
C GLU A 25 10.20 6.60 -7.87
N ALA A 26 9.36 7.00 -6.89
CA ALA A 26 9.48 8.29 -6.23
C ALA A 26 10.82 8.43 -5.48
N ALA A 27 11.23 7.39 -4.75
CA ALA A 27 12.47 7.40 -3.98
C ALA A 27 13.73 7.63 -4.83
N GLN A 28 13.72 7.10 -6.07
CA GLN A 28 14.80 7.29 -7.04
C GLN A 28 14.86 8.71 -7.63
N ARG A 29 13.73 9.42 -7.68
CA ARG A 29 13.62 10.74 -8.34
C ARG A 29 13.78 11.92 -7.39
N LEU A 30 13.51 11.73 -6.11
CA LEU A 30 13.59 12.82 -5.13
C LEU A 30 15.03 13.07 -4.70
N ASP A 31 15.39 14.35 -4.57
CA ASP A 31 16.60 14.80 -3.89
C ASP A 31 16.39 14.87 -2.37
N ARG A 32 17.47 15.07 -1.61
CA ARG A 32 17.41 15.26 -0.15
C ARG A 32 16.48 16.43 0.21
N GLY A 33 15.59 16.20 1.18
CA GLY A 33 14.50 17.11 1.55
C GLY A 33 13.26 17.02 0.66
N GLY A 34 13.33 16.33 -0.47
CA GLY A 34 12.18 16.00 -1.32
C GLY A 34 11.23 15.03 -0.61
N ALA A 35 9.94 15.16 -0.86
CA ALA A 35 8.92 14.39 -0.19
C ALA A 35 7.85 13.85 -1.15
N PHE A 36 7.20 12.75 -0.76
CA PHE A 36 5.99 12.28 -1.39
C PHE A 36 4.97 11.80 -0.35
N LEU A 37 3.70 11.81 -0.77
CA LEU A 37 2.58 11.23 -0.05
C LEU A 37 2.05 10.05 -0.87
N LEU A 38 1.74 8.95 -0.18
CA LEU A 38 1.02 7.82 -0.73
C LEU A 38 -0.27 7.64 0.07
N TYR A 39 -1.39 7.53 -0.63
CA TYR A 39 -2.70 7.20 -0.08
C TYR A 39 -3.22 5.99 -0.86
N THR A 40 -3.41 4.86 -0.18
CA THR A 40 -3.72 3.57 -0.82
C THR A 40 -4.50 2.66 0.11
N GLY A 41 -5.22 1.69 -0.46
CA GLY A 41 -5.67 0.52 0.28
C GLY A 41 -4.49 -0.39 0.62
N SER A 42 -4.55 -1.06 1.77
CA SER A 42 -3.69 -2.16 2.18
C SER A 42 -4.55 -3.34 2.61
N ALA A 43 -4.34 -4.49 2.00
CA ALA A 43 -4.95 -5.73 2.43
C ALA A 43 -4.24 -6.23 3.69
N ILE A 44 -5.02 -6.47 4.73
CA ILE A 44 -4.56 -7.03 5.99
C ILE A 44 -4.89 -8.52 5.97
N VAL A 45 -3.86 -9.36 6.11
CA VAL A 45 -3.96 -10.83 6.06
C VAL A 45 -3.38 -11.38 7.36
N ASP A 46 -4.14 -12.20 8.08
CA ASP A 46 -3.78 -12.70 9.41
C ASP A 46 -3.35 -11.58 10.38
N GLY A 47 -3.97 -10.41 10.27
CA GLY A 47 -3.63 -9.20 11.03
C GLY A 47 -2.35 -8.47 10.59
N GLU A 48 -1.69 -8.93 9.52
CA GLU A 48 -0.43 -8.36 9.03
C GLU A 48 -0.62 -7.39 7.85
N ASP A 49 0.08 -6.25 7.92
CA ASP A 49 0.17 -5.26 6.85
C ASP A 49 1.49 -5.47 6.06
N LEU A 50 1.44 -6.36 5.07
CA LEU A 50 2.60 -6.68 4.24
C LEU A 50 3.08 -5.48 3.41
N LEU A 51 2.14 -4.62 2.97
CA LEU A 51 2.47 -3.42 2.22
C LEU A 51 3.28 -2.43 3.07
N LYS A 52 2.87 -2.18 4.32
CA LYS A 52 3.63 -1.34 5.26
C LYS A 52 5.05 -1.85 5.44
N THR A 53 5.22 -3.15 5.68
CA THR A 53 6.53 -3.76 5.87
C THR A 53 7.42 -3.56 4.64
N ALA A 54 6.88 -3.80 3.44
CA ALA A 54 7.61 -3.62 2.20
C ALA A 54 7.96 -2.15 1.91
N LEU A 55 7.05 -1.21 2.22
CA LEU A 55 7.28 0.23 2.07
C LEU A 55 8.37 0.74 2.99
N LEU A 56 8.33 0.39 4.28
CA LEU A 56 9.34 0.80 5.26
C LEU A 56 10.74 0.31 4.86
N LYS A 57 10.84 -0.91 4.36
CA LYS A 57 12.09 -1.45 3.80
C LYS A 57 12.55 -0.73 2.53
N ALA A 58 11.62 -0.37 1.63
CA ALA A 58 11.97 0.34 0.40
C ALA A 58 12.40 1.79 0.65
N LEU A 59 12.01 2.36 1.79
CA LEU A 59 12.20 3.77 2.13
C LEU A 59 13.16 3.98 3.31
N GLU A 60 14.11 3.07 3.52
CA GLU A 60 15.09 3.15 4.62
C GLU A 60 15.88 4.48 4.64
N GLN A 61 16.04 5.17 3.51
CA GLN A 61 16.71 6.47 3.40
C GLN A 61 15.79 7.67 3.66
N PHE A 62 14.53 7.44 4.05
CA PHE A 62 13.53 8.48 4.28
C PHE A 62 13.15 8.53 5.75
N ASP A 63 12.76 9.70 6.22
CA ASP A 63 11.95 9.86 7.41
C ASP A 63 10.50 9.56 7.03
N VAL A 64 9.95 8.46 7.55
CA VAL A 64 8.64 7.93 7.15
C VAL A 64 7.65 8.04 8.30
N THR A 65 6.46 8.58 8.00
CA THR A 65 5.27 8.48 8.86
C THR A 65 4.23 7.65 8.14
N TYR A 66 3.79 6.56 8.77
CA TYR A 66 2.73 5.69 8.26
C TYR A 66 1.55 5.71 9.22
N ARG A 67 0.34 5.90 8.70
CA ARG A 67 -0.88 5.94 9.48
C ARG A 67 -1.99 5.16 8.78
N GLU A 68 -2.67 4.32 9.54
CA GLU A 68 -3.99 3.82 9.15
C GLU A 68 -5.00 4.96 9.32
N ILE A 69 -5.69 5.32 8.24
CA ILE A 69 -6.63 6.45 8.18
C ILE A 69 -8.04 5.93 8.41
N ASP A 70 -8.37 4.81 7.79
CA ASP A 70 -9.65 4.14 7.95
C ASP A 70 -9.40 2.62 8.00
N PRO A 71 -9.82 1.93 9.08
CA PRO A 71 -9.51 0.53 9.27
C PRO A 71 -10.21 -0.38 8.27
N ASP A 72 -11.37 0.00 7.71
CA ASP A 72 -12.17 -0.95 6.92
C ASP A 72 -13.13 -0.22 5.97
N VAL A 73 -12.67 -0.01 4.73
CA VAL A 73 -13.37 0.85 3.75
C VAL A 73 -14.08 0.06 2.66
N PHE A 74 -13.72 -1.22 2.49
CA PHE A 74 -14.07 -2.00 1.31
C PHE A 74 -14.65 -3.36 1.67
N GLY A 75 -15.63 -3.38 2.57
CA GLY A 75 -16.31 -4.61 2.99
C GLY A 75 -17.04 -5.33 1.85
N GLU A 76 -17.55 -4.60 0.85
CA GLU A 76 -18.22 -5.19 -0.32
C GLU A 76 -17.22 -5.83 -1.30
N GLU A 77 -15.98 -5.33 -1.38
CA GLU A 77 -14.93 -5.91 -2.21
C GLU A 77 -14.34 -7.22 -1.66
N LEU A 78 -14.48 -7.48 -0.35
CA LEU A 78 -14.06 -8.73 0.31
C LEU A 78 -14.92 -9.94 -0.10
N GLU A 79 -16.09 -9.73 -0.70
CA GLU A 79 -16.94 -10.82 -1.20
C GLU A 79 -16.38 -11.47 -2.48
N ARG A 80 -15.27 -10.97 -3.02
CA ARG A 80 -14.59 -11.51 -4.20
C ARG A 80 -13.60 -12.59 -3.80
N ASP A 81 -13.55 -13.67 -4.57
CA ASP A 81 -12.60 -14.79 -4.38
C ASP A 81 -11.13 -14.32 -4.28
N ASP A 82 -10.76 -13.22 -4.96
CA ASP A 82 -9.42 -12.63 -4.95
C ASP A 82 -8.97 -12.10 -3.56
N TYR A 83 -9.91 -11.94 -2.63
CA TYR A 83 -9.72 -11.44 -1.26
C TYR A 83 -10.21 -12.43 -0.19
N ALA A 84 -10.41 -13.71 -0.55
CA ALA A 84 -10.97 -14.70 0.37
C ALA A 84 -10.12 -14.98 1.63
N ASP A 85 -8.82 -14.67 1.56
CA ASP A 85 -7.85 -14.75 2.66
C ASP A 85 -7.52 -13.38 3.29
N VAL A 86 -8.20 -12.31 2.88
CA VAL A 86 -7.98 -10.96 3.39
C VAL A 86 -8.98 -10.65 4.50
N ASP A 87 -8.47 -10.33 5.69
CA ASP A 87 -9.28 -10.01 6.86
C ASP A 87 -10.08 -8.73 6.66
N ARG A 88 -9.40 -7.70 6.13
CA ARG A 88 -9.94 -6.36 5.86
C ARG A 88 -9.04 -5.59 4.91
N ILE A 89 -9.57 -4.55 4.29
CA ILE A 89 -8.78 -3.60 3.50
C ILE A 89 -8.81 -2.25 4.21
N ALA A 90 -7.65 -1.86 4.77
CA ALA A 90 -7.48 -0.58 5.42
C ALA A 90 -7.07 0.48 4.41
N VAL A 91 -7.53 1.72 4.59
CA VAL A 91 -6.94 2.87 3.92
C VAL A 91 -5.79 3.41 4.74
N VAL A 92 -4.64 3.56 4.11
CA VAL A 92 -3.40 3.99 4.75
C VAL A 92 -2.83 5.23 4.07
N GLY A 93 -2.20 6.08 4.88
CA GLY A 93 -1.42 7.22 4.44
C GLY A 93 0.04 7.05 4.83
N LEU A 94 0.94 7.32 3.88
CA LEU A 94 2.38 7.39 4.11
C LEU A 94 2.90 8.75 3.65
N VAL A 95 3.62 9.43 4.54
CA VAL A 95 4.46 10.59 4.21
C VAL A 95 5.91 10.15 4.32
N ALA A 96 6.70 10.40 3.29
CA ALA A 96 8.13 10.13 3.31
C ALA A 96 8.92 11.35 2.86
N VAL A 97 9.92 11.74 3.65
CA VAL A 97 10.86 12.85 3.36
C VAL A 97 12.26 12.27 3.22
N LYS A 98 12.95 12.53 2.11
CA LYS A 98 14.29 11.97 1.86
C LYS A 98 15.32 12.64 2.77
N ARG A 99 16.08 11.83 3.51
CA ARG A 99 17.12 12.32 4.43
C ARG A 99 18.32 12.92 3.70
#